data_AF-A0A1W9VT91-F1
#
_entry.id   AF-A0A1W9VT91-F1
#
_cell.length_a   1.000
_cell.length_b   1.000
_cell.length_c   1.000
_cell.angle_alpha   90.00
_cell.angle_beta   90.00
_cell.angle_gamma   90.00
#
_symmetry.space_group_name_H-M   'P 1'
#
loop_
_entity.id
_entity.type
_entity.pdbx_description
1 polymer ?
#
loop_
_entity_poly.entity_id
_entity_poly.type
_entity_poly.pdbx_seq_one_letter_code
_entity_poly.pdbx_strand_id
1 'polypeptide(L)'
;MNKRILIVCIVLFASLLSANMKLARLHYSGGGDWYNNPEVLPNLAKFANEKLGTRIALEESIVELNDANLADYPFLYITGHGKIKFSKREREGLRSYLDNGGFLYVDDDFGLDKSFRVEMKALFPERELVELPKEHEIFSSFYKFPQGTPKIHKHDEKR
;
A
#
# COMPACT_ATOMS: atom_id res chain seq x y z
N MET A 1 -34.06 20.59 7.32
CA MET A 1 -32.62 20.77 7.02
C MET A 1 -32.49 21.72 5.83
N ASN A 2 -31.88 22.90 6.01
CA ASN A 2 -31.87 23.95 5.00
C ASN A 2 -31.08 23.51 3.76
N LYS A 3 -31.71 23.53 2.57
CA LYS A 3 -31.07 23.16 1.29
C LYS A 3 -29.76 23.93 1.03
N ARG A 4 -29.66 25.17 1.55
CA ARG A 4 -28.44 25.99 1.50
C ARG A 4 -27.28 25.40 2.31
N ILE A 5 -27.55 24.79 3.47
CA ILE A 5 -26.52 24.12 4.30
C ILE A 5 -26.02 22.85 3.60
N LEU A 6 -26.93 22.06 3.01
CA LEU A 6 -26.58 20.84 2.28
C LEU A 6 -25.69 21.13 1.05
N ILE A 7 -26.00 22.17 0.28
CA ILE A 7 -25.21 22.57 -0.90
C ILE A 7 -23.81 23.06 -0.51
N VAL A 8 -23.68 23.81 0.59
CA VAL A 8 -22.37 24.26 1.10
C VAL A 8 -21.51 23.07 1.55
N CYS A 9 -22.08 22.07 2.21
CA CYS A 9 -21.35 20.84 2.57
C CYS A 9 -20.88 20.05 1.35
N ILE A 10 -21.68 19.96 0.28
CA ILE A 10 -21.31 19.24 -0.95
C ILE A 10 -20.17 19.96 -1.69
N VAL A 11 -20.20 21.29 -1.77
CA VAL A 11 -19.15 22.08 -2.45
C VAL A 11 -17.83 22.03 -1.69
N LEU A 12 -17.85 22.12 -0.35
CA LEU A 12 -16.64 21.97 0.48
C LEU A 12 -16.03 20.56 0.39
N PHE A 13 -16.88 19.53 0.27
CA PHE A 13 -16.43 18.15 0.05
C PHE A 13 -15.76 17.99 -1.33
N ALA A 14 -16.32 18.61 -2.38
CA ALA A 14 -15.76 18.55 -3.73
C ALA A 14 -14.39 19.26 -3.86
N SER A 15 -14.15 20.34 -3.11
CA SER A 15 -12.85 21.05 -3.13
C SER A 15 -11.72 20.28 -2.43
N LEU A 16 -12.03 19.32 -1.56
CA LEU A 16 -11.03 18.46 -0.91
C LEU A 16 -10.51 17.35 -1.85
N LEU A 17 -11.16 17.10 -2.99
CA LEU A 17 -10.72 16.09 -3.96
C LEU A 17 -9.56 16.54 -4.87
N SER A 18 -9.00 17.74 -4.67
CA SER A 18 -7.88 18.25 -5.48
C SER A 18 -6.51 18.13 -4.80
N ALA A 19 -6.37 17.23 -3.83
CA ALA A 19 -5.04 16.83 -3.38
C ALA A 19 -4.40 15.91 -4.42
N ASN A 20 -3.27 16.32 -5.00
CA ASN A 20 -2.41 15.43 -5.79
C ASN A 20 -1.82 14.39 -4.84
N MET A 21 -2.52 13.26 -4.66
CA MET A 21 -2.05 12.15 -3.84
C MET A 21 -0.69 11.67 -4.35
N LYS A 22 0.29 11.53 -3.46
CA LYS A 22 1.55 10.83 -3.75
C LYS A 22 1.44 9.40 -3.24
N LEU A 23 1.98 8.44 -3.99
CA LEU A 23 2.22 7.10 -3.46
C LEU A 23 3.43 7.16 -2.53
N ALA A 24 3.37 6.44 -1.41
CA ALA A 24 4.44 6.43 -0.43
C ALA A 24 5.20 5.10 -0.44
N ARG A 25 6.52 5.19 -0.49
CA ARG A 25 7.46 4.10 -0.29
C ARG A 25 7.93 4.13 1.16
N LEU A 26 7.86 2.98 1.81
CA LEU A 26 8.32 2.84 3.19
C LEU A 26 9.84 2.67 3.23
N HIS A 27 10.52 3.62 3.88
CA HIS A 27 11.87 3.44 4.40
C HIS A 27 11.77 2.68 5.72
N TYR A 28 12.22 1.43 5.72
CA TYR A 28 12.22 0.59 6.93
C TYR A 28 13.63 0.34 7.44
N SER A 29 13.74 0.27 8.77
CA SER A 29 14.94 -0.21 9.44
C SER A 29 15.18 -1.69 9.12
N GLY A 30 16.42 -2.11 8.83
CA GLY A 30 16.74 -3.53 8.62
C GLY A 30 17.87 -3.86 7.66
N GLY A 31 18.42 -2.85 6.96
CA GLY A 31 19.57 -3.03 6.06
C GLY A 31 19.24 -3.66 4.70
N GLY A 32 17.95 -3.80 4.37
CA GLY A 32 17.51 -4.10 3.01
C GLY A 32 17.54 -2.87 2.11
N ASP A 33 17.47 -3.09 0.80
CA ASP A 33 17.41 -2.07 -0.24
C ASP A 33 15.96 -1.64 -0.51
N TRP A 34 15.34 -1.01 0.49
CA TRP A 34 13.97 -0.45 0.40
C TRP A 34 13.75 0.48 -0.82
N TYR A 35 14.84 1.07 -1.34
CA TYR A 35 14.87 1.97 -2.50
C TYR A 35 14.92 1.25 -3.85
N ASN A 36 14.91 -0.09 -3.86
CA ASN A 36 14.99 -0.90 -5.07
C ASN A 36 13.77 -0.69 -5.99
N ASN A 37 13.98 -0.94 -7.28
CA ASN A 37 13.01 -0.74 -8.36
C ASN A 37 12.33 0.65 -8.26
N PRO A 38 13.09 1.76 -8.38
CA PRO A 38 12.59 3.11 -8.15
C PRO A 38 11.46 3.50 -9.11
N GLU A 39 11.35 2.85 -10.27
CA GLU A 39 10.31 3.13 -11.26
C GLU A 39 8.93 2.54 -10.92
N VAL A 40 8.81 1.67 -9.90
CA VAL A 40 7.54 0.97 -9.59
C VAL A 40 6.40 1.93 -9.30
N LEU A 41 6.57 2.86 -8.35
CA LEU A 41 5.50 3.80 -7.98
C LEU A 41 5.23 4.86 -9.06
N PRO A 42 6.24 5.46 -9.71
CA PRO A 42 6.00 6.34 -10.86
C PRO A 42 5.23 5.65 -11.99
N ASN A 43 5.56 4.39 -12.32
CA ASN A 43 4.87 3.62 -13.35
C ASN A 43 3.44 3.25 -12.93
N LEU A 44 3.25 2.86 -11.66
CA LEU A 44 1.93 2.58 -11.11
C LEU A 44 1.05 3.84 -11.12
N ALA A 45 1.57 4.98 -10.68
CA ALA A 45 0.87 6.27 -10.71
C ALA A 45 0.49 6.66 -12.13
N LYS A 46 1.42 6.55 -13.09
CA LYS A 46 1.16 6.80 -14.51
C LYS A 46 0.03 5.90 -15.03
N PHE A 47 0.12 4.59 -14.81
CA PHE A 47 -0.87 3.63 -15.27
C PHE A 47 -2.25 3.87 -14.63
N ALA A 48 -2.29 4.12 -13.33
CA ALA A 48 -3.52 4.46 -12.62
C ALA A 48 -4.16 5.73 -13.17
N ASN A 49 -3.38 6.78 -13.41
CA ASN A 49 -3.90 8.01 -14.00
C ASN A 49 -4.47 7.78 -15.41
N GLU A 50 -3.79 6.98 -16.23
CA GLU A 50 -4.23 6.65 -17.59
C GLU A 50 -5.49 5.76 -17.61
N LYS A 51 -5.64 4.83 -16.67
CA LYS A 51 -6.73 3.84 -16.68
C LYS A 51 -7.91 4.17 -15.79
N LEU A 52 -7.67 4.83 -14.66
CA LEU A 52 -8.66 5.15 -13.64
C LEU A 52 -9.08 6.63 -13.66
N GLY A 53 -8.41 7.47 -14.45
CA GLY A 53 -8.66 8.92 -14.47
C GLY A 53 -8.26 9.62 -13.16
N THR A 54 -7.37 9.01 -12.39
CA THR A 54 -6.83 9.58 -11.14
C THR A 54 -5.86 10.72 -11.43
N ARG A 55 -5.45 11.44 -10.37
CA ARG A 55 -4.46 12.53 -10.40
C ARG A 55 -3.33 12.27 -9.40
N ILE A 56 -2.82 11.04 -9.40
CA ILE A 56 -1.70 10.63 -8.55
C ILE A 56 -0.43 11.32 -9.06
N ALA A 57 0.36 11.92 -8.18
CA ALA A 57 1.65 12.46 -8.56
C ALA A 57 2.57 11.31 -9.03
N LEU A 58 3.37 11.56 -10.08
CA LEU A 58 4.37 10.60 -10.53
C LEU A 58 5.57 10.52 -9.58
N GLU A 59 5.79 11.57 -8.79
CA GLU A 59 6.80 11.60 -7.75
C GLU A 59 6.26 10.89 -6.49
N GLU A 60 7.00 9.88 -6.02
CA GLU A 60 6.71 9.19 -4.76
C GLU A 60 7.11 10.03 -3.54
N SER A 61 6.58 9.67 -2.37
CA SER A 61 7.09 10.13 -1.07
C SER A 61 7.85 9.00 -0.41
N ILE A 62 8.96 9.32 0.26
CA ILE A 62 9.65 8.38 1.15
C ILE A 62 9.18 8.69 2.56
N VAL A 63 8.68 7.69 3.26
CA VAL A 63 8.10 7.83 4.61
C VAL A 63 8.66 6.75 5.54
N GLU A 64 8.64 7.03 6.83
CA GLU A 64 8.97 6.10 7.91
C GLU A 64 7.72 5.80 8.76
N LEU A 65 7.67 4.64 9.43
CA LEU A 65 6.50 4.24 10.23
C LEU A 65 6.25 5.13 11.47
N ASN A 66 7.21 5.96 11.83
CA ASN A 66 7.16 6.93 12.92
C ASN A 66 6.88 8.37 12.46
N ASP A 67 6.65 8.59 11.16
CA ASP A 67 6.34 9.90 10.64
C ASP A 67 4.98 10.41 11.16
N ALA A 68 4.94 11.68 11.55
CA ALA A 68 3.74 12.30 12.11
C ALA A 68 2.58 12.39 11.09
N ASN A 69 2.91 12.40 9.80
CA ASN A 69 1.99 12.52 8.68
C ASN A 69 1.79 11.19 7.93
N LEU A 70 2.16 10.04 8.51
CA LEU A 70 1.98 8.73 7.86
C LEU A 70 0.51 8.48 7.44
N ALA A 71 -0.44 9.00 8.23
CA ALA A 71 -1.87 8.89 7.97
C ALA A 71 -2.35 9.66 6.71
N ASP A 72 -1.54 10.58 6.18
CA ASP A 72 -1.86 11.30 4.94
C ASP A 72 -1.70 10.42 3.69
N TYR A 73 -1.09 9.23 3.85
CA TYR A 73 -0.82 8.28 2.78
C TYR A 73 -1.72 7.05 2.89
N PRO A 74 -2.84 6.96 2.15
CA PRO A 74 -3.75 5.81 2.24
C PRO A 74 -3.16 4.51 1.68
N PHE A 75 -2.02 4.60 0.99
CA PHE A 75 -1.31 3.48 0.38
C PHE A 75 0.20 3.58 0.68
N LEU A 76 0.74 2.54 1.32
CA LEU A 76 2.17 2.34 1.52
C LEU A 76 2.67 1.18 0.68
N TYR A 77 3.84 1.36 0.08
CA TYR A 77 4.55 0.34 -0.67
C TYR A 77 5.84 -0.04 0.05
N ILE A 78 6.13 -1.34 0.05
CA ILE A 78 7.39 -1.85 0.55
C ILE A 78 7.93 -2.92 -0.40
N THR A 79 9.24 -2.89 -0.62
CA THR A 79 10.00 -3.86 -1.42
C THR A 79 11.41 -4.00 -0.87
N GLY A 80 12.18 -4.96 -1.37
CA GLY A 80 13.61 -5.09 -1.12
C GLY A 80 14.10 -6.53 -1.19
N HIS A 81 15.35 -6.72 -0.79
CA HIS A 81 16.04 -7.99 -0.67
C HIS A 81 16.30 -8.34 0.80
N GLY A 82 16.29 -9.63 1.10
CA GLY A 82 16.72 -10.17 2.38
C GLY A 82 15.64 -10.05 3.45
N LYS A 83 15.95 -9.41 4.58
CA LYS A 83 15.10 -9.44 5.77
C LYS A 83 14.56 -8.07 6.10
N ILE A 84 13.30 -8.05 6.54
CA ILE A 84 12.71 -6.91 7.23
C ILE A 84 12.69 -7.13 8.74
N LYS A 85 12.92 -6.07 9.50
CA LYS A 85 12.79 -6.09 10.96
C LYS A 85 12.38 -4.72 11.47
N PHE A 86 11.21 -4.64 12.08
CA PHE A 86 10.75 -3.41 12.69
C PHE A 86 11.24 -3.30 14.15
N SER A 87 11.56 -2.08 14.57
CA SER A 87 11.65 -1.69 15.97
C SER A 87 10.27 -1.75 16.62
N LYS A 88 10.23 -1.72 17.96
CA LYS A 88 8.95 -1.70 18.69
C LYS A 88 8.05 -0.52 18.26
N ARG A 89 8.65 0.66 18.07
CA ARG A 89 7.93 1.88 17.66
C ARG A 89 7.40 1.78 16.22
N GLU A 90 8.19 1.24 15.30
CA GLU A 90 7.75 0.99 13.92
C GLU A 90 6.57 -0.01 13.90
N ARG A 91 6.60 -1.08 14.71
CA ARG A 91 5.46 -2.01 14.81
C ARG A 91 4.19 -1.32 15.31
N GLU A 92 4.31 -0.47 16.32
CA GLU A 92 3.18 0.31 16.85
C GLU A 92 2.62 1.27 15.79
N GLY A 93 3.49 1.94 15.04
CA GLY A 93 3.13 2.82 13.93
C GLY A 93 2.39 2.08 12.81
N LEU A 94 2.94 0.95 12.36
CA LEU A 94 2.33 0.14 11.30
C LEU A 94 1.00 -0.50 11.75
N ARG A 95 0.90 -0.98 13.00
CA ARG A 95 -0.38 -1.47 13.54
C ARG A 95 -1.42 -0.36 13.53
N SER A 96 -1.08 0.83 14.04
CA SER A 96 -1.97 1.99 14.04
C SER A 96 -2.39 2.38 12.63
N TYR A 97 -1.45 2.41 11.68
CA TYR A 97 -1.71 2.71 10.28
C TYR A 97 -2.76 1.76 9.67
N LEU A 98 -2.57 0.46 9.84
CA LEU A 98 -3.46 -0.57 9.30
C LEU A 98 -4.82 -0.59 9.99
N ASP A 99 -4.87 -0.48 11.32
CA ASP A 99 -6.13 -0.46 12.08
C ASP A 99 -6.97 0.81 11.77
N ASN A 100 -6.33 1.91 11.33
CA ASN A 100 -7.00 3.14 10.89
C ASN A 100 -7.33 3.18 9.37
N GLY A 101 -7.24 2.04 8.67
CA GLY A 101 -7.67 1.91 7.28
C GLY A 101 -6.59 2.18 6.23
N GLY A 102 -5.33 2.30 6.63
CA GLY A 102 -4.20 2.33 5.71
C GLY A 102 -4.02 0.99 4.97
N PHE A 103 -3.53 1.06 3.73
CA PHE A 103 -3.27 -0.13 2.90
C PHE A 103 -1.77 -0.32 2.71
N LEU A 104 -1.26 -1.53 2.99
CA LEU A 104 0.14 -1.89 2.77
C LEU A 104 0.26 -2.88 1.61
N TYR A 105 0.94 -2.46 0.54
CA TYR A 105 1.37 -3.32 -0.56
C TYR A 105 2.80 -3.78 -0.31
N VAL A 106 3.01 -5.10 -0.27
CA VAL A 106 4.31 -5.73 0.00
C VAL A 106 4.75 -6.50 -1.24
N ASP A 107 5.86 -6.08 -1.82
CA ASP A 107 6.53 -6.74 -2.93
C ASP A 107 7.76 -7.48 -2.42
N ASP A 108 7.72 -8.81 -2.42
CA ASP A 108 8.90 -9.61 -2.10
C ASP A 108 9.77 -9.77 -3.36
N ASP A 109 10.72 -8.85 -3.56
CA ASP A 109 11.66 -8.95 -4.68
C ASP A 109 12.61 -10.15 -4.46
N PHE A 110 13.16 -10.30 -3.25
CA PHE A 110 13.93 -11.51 -2.90
C PHE A 110 14.09 -11.77 -1.39
N GLY A 111 13.23 -12.62 -0.81
CA GLY A 111 13.42 -13.23 0.51
C GLY A 111 12.74 -12.53 1.68
N LEU A 112 11.93 -11.50 1.44
CA LEU A 112 11.18 -10.78 2.48
C LEU A 112 10.11 -11.66 3.15
N ASP A 113 9.40 -12.51 2.41
CA ASP A 113 8.15 -13.18 2.86
C ASP A 113 8.25 -13.75 4.28
N LYS A 114 9.29 -14.55 4.53
CA LYS A 114 9.47 -15.21 5.84
C LYS A 114 9.63 -14.20 6.98
N SER A 115 10.44 -13.16 6.78
CA SER A 115 10.67 -12.14 7.81
C SER A 115 9.47 -11.21 7.97
N PHE A 116 8.78 -10.89 6.88
CA PHE A 116 7.57 -10.10 6.90
C PHE A 116 6.45 -10.81 7.67
N ARG A 117 6.25 -12.11 7.47
CA ARG A 117 5.28 -12.91 8.23
C ARG A 117 5.56 -12.92 9.74
N VAL A 118 6.84 -12.97 10.14
CA VAL A 118 7.24 -12.87 11.56
C VAL A 118 6.85 -11.50 12.13
N GLU A 119 7.13 -10.43 11.40
CA GLU A 119 6.69 -9.09 11.80
C GLU A 119 5.17 -8.99 11.89
N MET A 120 4.42 -9.47 10.90
CA MET A 120 2.95 -9.43 10.93
C MET A 120 2.36 -10.22 12.10
N LYS A 121 2.94 -11.36 12.48
CA LYS A 121 2.52 -12.10 13.68
C LYS A 121 2.85 -11.34 14.97
N ALA A 122 3.94 -10.58 15.00
CA ALA A 122 4.25 -9.71 16.12
C ALA A 122 3.31 -8.50 16.21
N LEU A 123 2.88 -7.94 15.06
CA LEU A 123 1.92 -6.83 14.99
C LEU A 123 0.51 -7.27 15.38
N PHE A 124 0.04 -8.41 14.84
CA PHE A 124 -1.29 -8.97 15.07
C PHE A 124 -1.21 -10.43 15.53
N PRO A 125 -0.85 -10.70 16.80
CA PRO A 125 -0.75 -12.06 17.34
C PRO A 125 -2.00 -12.91 17.14
N GLU A 126 -3.16 -12.26 17.14
CA GLU A 126 -4.50 -12.83 16.99
C GLU A 126 -4.96 -13.01 15.54
N ARG A 127 -4.20 -12.53 14.55
CA ARG A 127 -4.54 -12.65 13.11
C ARG A 127 -3.51 -13.54 12.40
N GLU A 128 -3.92 -14.06 11.25
CA GLU A 128 -3.06 -14.84 10.37
C GLU A 128 -3.18 -14.32 8.93
N LEU A 129 -2.05 -14.28 8.24
CA LEU A 129 -2.05 -14.03 6.80
C LEU A 129 -2.55 -15.28 6.10
N VAL A 130 -3.69 -15.14 5.42
CA VAL A 130 -4.30 -16.20 4.62
C VAL A 130 -4.18 -15.86 3.14
N GLU A 131 -4.14 -16.89 2.31
CA GLU A 131 -4.31 -16.72 0.87
C GLU A 131 -5.73 -16.19 0.59
N LEU A 132 -5.84 -15.15 -0.23
CA LEU A 132 -7.14 -14.63 -0.61
C LEU A 132 -7.81 -15.58 -1.61
N PRO A 133 -9.09 -15.96 -1.40
CA PRO A 133 -9.82 -16.79 -2.35
C PRO A 133 -10.00 -16.06 -3.68
N LYS A 134 -10.13 -16.80 -4.79
CA LYS A 134 -10.27 -16.23 -6.14
C LYS A 134 -11.49 -15.32 -6.30
N GLU A 135 -12.50 -15.53 -5.46
CA GLU A 135 -13.75 -14.79 -5.40
C GLU A 135 -13.61 -13.45 -4.65
N HIS A 136 -12.47 -13.18 -4.00
CA HIS A 136 -12.24 -11.93 -3.28
C HIS A 136 -12.38 -10.71 -4.21
N GLU A 137 -13.05 -9.65 -3.74
CA GLU A 137 -13.43 -8.50 -4.57
C GLU A 137 -12.22 -7.78 -5.22
N ILE A 138 -11.05 -7.87 -4.60
CA ILE A 138 -9.79 -7.34 -5.16
C ILE A 138 -9.49 -7.86 -6.58
N PHE A 139 -9.94 -9.08 -6.90
CA PHE A 139 -9.74 -9.70 -8.22
C PHE A 139 -10.80 -9.29 -9.26
N SER A 140 -11.78 -8.46 -8.88
CA SER A 140 -12.86 -8.02 -9.77
C SER A 140 -13.22 -6.54 -9.65
N SER A 141 -12.51 -5.75 -8.83
CA SER A 141 -12.88 -4.36 -8.53
C SER A 141 -12.79 -3.41 -9.73
N PHE A 142 -11.81 -3.60 -10.63
CA PHE A 142 -11.66 -2.78 -11.84
C PHE A 142 -11.47 -3.64 -13.09
N TYR A 143 -10.43 -4.49 -13.08
CA TYR A 143 -10.27 -5.57 -14.05
C TYR A 143 -10.78 -6.88 -13.47
N LYS A 144 -11.18 -7.81 -14.34
CA LYS A 144 -11.65 -9.14 -13.96
C LYS A 144 -10.51 -10.15 -14.08
N PHE A 145 -10.12 -10.72 -12.94
CA PHE A 145 -9.10 -11.76 -12.83
C PHE A 145 -9.73 -13.04 -12.26
N PRO A 146 -10.51 -13.80 -13.07
CA PRO A 146 -11.27 -14.96 -12.58
C PRO A 146 -10.40 -16.12 -12.07
N GLN A 147 -9.09 -16.05 -12.28
CA GLN A 147 -8.12 -17.04 -11.79
C GLN A 147 -7.23 -16.50 -10.66
N GLY A 148 -7.57 -15.36 -10.06
CA GLY A 148 -6.71 -14.65 -9.12
C GLY A 148 -5.63 -13.83 -9.84
N THR A 149 -4.59 -13.42 -9.11
CA THR A 149 -3.49 -12.63 -9.70
C THR A 149 -2.93 -13.29 -10.96
N PRO A 150 -2.76 -12.54 -12.06
CA PRO A 150 -2.08 -13.07 -13.24
C PRO A 150 -0.64 -13.42 -12.85
N LYS A 151 -0.06 -14.47 -13.45
CA LYS A 151 1.35 -14.81 -13.22
C LYS A 151 2.21 -13.69 -13.81
N ILE A 152 2.82 -12.88 -12.95
CA ILE A 152 3.61 -11.70 -13.32
C ILE A 152 5.12 -11.96 -13.40
N HIS A 153 5.60 -13.12 -12.94
CA HIS A 153 7.02 -13.52 -13.01
C HIS A 153 7.19 -15.04 -13.03
N LYS A 154 8.30 -15.55 -13.59
CA LYS A 154 8.65 -16.98 -13.65
C LYS A 154 10.04 -17.17 -13.03
N HIS A 155 10.12 -17.28 -11.71
CA HIS A 155 11.38 -17.60 -11.02
C HIS A 155 11.76 -19.07 -11.20
N ASP A 156 10.80 -19.98 -11.08
CA ASP A 156 10.95 -21.41 -11.33
C ASP A 156 9.66 -21.96 -11.95
N GLU A 157 9.73 -23.10 -12.64
CA GLU A 157 8.64 -23.67 -13.46
C GLU A 157 7.38 -24.12 -12.70
N LYS A 158 7.20 -23.72 -11.45
CA LYS A 158 5.99 -24.06 -10.69
C LYS A 158 4.96 -22.95 -10.78
N ARG A 159 3.70 -23.39 -10.79
CA ARG A 159 2.49 -22.58 -10.81
C ARG A 159 1.60 -23.13 -9.71
#